data_AF-A0A0B6YS21-F1
#
_entry.id   AF-A0A0B6YS21-F1
#
_cell.length_a   1.000
_cell.length_b   1.000
_cell.length_c   1.000
_cell.angle_alpha   90.00
_cell.angle_beta   90.00
_cell.angle_gamma   90.00
#
_symmetry.space_group_name_H-M   'P 1'
#
loop_
_entity.id
_entity.type
_entity.pdbx_description
1 polymer ?
#
loop_
_entity_poly.entity_id
_entity_poly.type
_entity_poly.pdbx_seq_one_letter_code
_entity_poly.pdbx_strand_id
1 'polypeptide(L)'
;LYLAEDIPTVDSFMDAITNVFHSGDEEMDYPDPYVVMSFAGCEVKSTVMHCSDNPEWYQILKISSQFPSMCERIKIQIRDCGHIGSDKIICTRFASVTALSCLENDGFLPTFGPCFVNIYGAPLENNELQDKFKDMNTGKVEGVAYRGRVLMQLKTSLSELTDRAVDAMIEEDRMYANKFMRKRKYRIYGTFYSATLICSSLVDSP
;
A
#
# COMPACT_ATOMS: atom_id res chain seq x y z
N LEU A 1 -5.51 -10.59 -3.01
CA LEU A 1 -5.74 -9.13 -3.05
C LEU A 1 -7.24 -8.91 -3.18
N TYR A 2 -7.87 -8.16 -2.27
CA TYR A 2 -9.32 -7.95 -2.29
C TYR A 2 -9.66 -6.58 -2.87
N LEU A 3 -9.40 -5.52 -2.11
CA LEU A 3 -9.74 -4.13 -2.46
C LEU A 3 -8.82 -3.15 -1.75
N ALA A 4 -8.85 -1.89 -2.17
CA ALA A 4 -8.27 -0.78 -1.43
C ALA A 4 -9.31 0.29 -1.13
N GLU A 5 -9.02 1.11 -0.13
CA GLU A 5 -9.81 2.28 0.24
C GLU A 5 -8.92 3.50 0.42
N ASP A 6 -9.51 4.67 0.15
CA ASP A 6 -8.90 5.99 0.35
C ASP A 6 -7.59 6.18 -0.42
N ILE A 7 -7.52 5.69 -1.67
CA ILE A 7 -6.36 5.96 -2.53
C ILE A 7 -6.41 7.44 -2.96
N PRO A 8 -5.34 8.22 -2.71
CA PRO A 8 -5.32 9.62 -3.11
C PRO A 8 -5.09 9.75 -4.62
N THR A 9 -5.75 10.74 -5.21
CA THR A 9 -5.40 11.26 -6.53
C THR A 9 -3.98 11.79 -6.52
N VAL A 10 -3.26 11.58 -7.63
CA VAL A 10 -1.87 12.02 -7.78
C VAL A 10 -1.79 13.22 -8.70
N ASP A 11 -2.05 14.42 -8.15
CA ASP A 11 -1.97 15.69 -8.88
C ASP A 11 -0.70 15.75 -9.75
N SER A 12 -0.85 15.65 -11.06
CA SER A 12 0.26 15.97 -11.94
C SER A 12 0.41 17.49 -11.96
N PHE A 13 1.61 18.00 -11.69
CA PHE A 13 1.93 19.40 -11.99
C PHE A 13 1.73 19.74 -13.48
N MET A 14 1.83 18.75 -14.37
CA MET A 14 1.45 18.88 -15.77
C MET A 14 -0.06 19.09 -15.96
N ASP A 15 -0.91 18.48 -15.12
CA ASP A 15 -2.36 18.65 -15.15
C ASP A 15 -2.77 20.02 -14.63
N ALA A 16 -2.06 20.57 -13.65
CA ALA A 16 -2.26 21.97 -13.25
C ALA A 16 -1.96 22.94 -14.40
N ILE A 17 -0.96 22.66 -15.25
CA ILE A 17 -0.64 23.50 -16.41
C ILE A 17 -1.64 23.26 -17.55
N THR A 18 -2.01 22.03 -17.87
CA THR A 18 -3.01 21.75 -18.92
C THR A 18 -4.41 22.20 -18.53
N ASN A 19 -4.80 22.14 -17.25
CA ASN A 19 -6.07 22.68 -16.74
C ASN A 19 -6.09 24.22 -16.77
N VAL A 20 -4.93 24.88 -16.67
CA VAL A 20 -4.83 26.35 -16.89
C VAL A 20 -4.93 26.70 -18.37
N PHE A 21 -4.51 25.82 -19.28
CA PHE A 21 -4.65 26.03 -20.74
C PHE A 21 -6.03 25.62 -21.29
N HIS A 22 -6.74 24.69 -20.64
CA HIS A 22 -8.10 24.29 -20.99
C HIS A 22 -9.11 24.86 -19.99
N SER A 23 -9.52 26.11 -20.21
CA SER A 23 -10.73 26.65 -19.58
C SER A 23 -11.95 25.88 -20.11
N GLY A 24 -12.51 24.94 -19.34
CA GLY A 24 -13.66 24.18 -19.85
C GLY A 24 -14.35 23.23 -18.88
N ASP A 25 -13.67 22.19 -18.40
CA ASP A 25 -14.34 21.10 -17.70
C ASP A 25 -13.48 20.61 -16.52
N GLU A 26 -14.02 20.68 -15.31
CA GLU A 26 -13.47 19.99 -14.13
C GLU A 26 -13.71 18.47 -14.31
N GLU A 27 -12.94 17.82 -15.18
CA GLU A 27 -12.81 16.36 -15.12
C GLU A 27 -12.15 16.03 -13.78
N MET A 28 -12.94 15.46 -12.87
CA MET A 28 -12.44 14.89 -11.62
C MET A 28 -11.44 13.79 -12.00
N ASP A 29 -10.15 14.09 -11.86
CA ASP A 29 -9.07 13.17 -12.16
C ASP A 29 -9.09 12.06 -11.11
N TYR A 30 -9.58 10.88 -11.49
CA TYR A 30 -9.61 9.70 -10.64
C TYR A 30 -8.37 8.86 -10.92
N PRO A 31 -7.75 8.26 -9.88
CA PRO A 31 -6.58 7.44 -10.09
C PRO A 31 -6.95 6.14 -10.82
N ASP A 32 -5.97 5.60 -11.54
CA ASP A 32 -5.99 4.29 -12.18
C ASP A 32 -5.07 3.30 -11.39
N PRO A 33 -5.45 2.93 -10.15
CA PRO A 33 -4.56 2.18 -9.27
C PRO A 33 -4.40 0.71 -9.67
N TYR A 34 -3.17 0.24 -9.53
CA TYR A 34 -2.83 -1.17 -9.58
C TYR A 34 -1.77 -1.53 -8.52
N VAL A 35 -1.78 -2.79 -8.08
CA VAL A 35 -0.88 -3.29 -7.04
C VAL A 35 0.23 -4.13 -7.68
N VAL A 36 1.46 -3.86 -7.28
CA VAL A 36 2.65 -4.64 -7.62
C VAL A 36 3.18 -5.31 -6.37
N MET A 37 3.27 -6.64 -6.39
CA MET A 37 3.93 -7.42 -5.36
C MET A 37 5.26 -7.92 -5.89
N SER A 38 6.34 -7.75 -5.13
CA SER A 38 7.70 -8.11 -5.49
C SER A 38 8.34 -8.90 -4.37
N PHE A 39 8.87 -10.08 -4.69
CA PHE A 39 9.54 -10.98 -3.74
C PHE A 39 10.64 -11.77 -4.46
N ALA A 40 11.83 -11.84 -3.84
CA ALA A 40 12.99 -12.57 -4.37
C ALA A 40 13.36 -12.25 -5.84
N GLY A 41 13.11 -11.02 -6.29
CA GLY A 41 13.36 -10.57 -7.67
C GLY A 41 12.24 -10.90 -8.66
N CYS A 42 11.20 -11.61 -8.25
CA CYS A 42 10.00 -11.83 -9.04
C CYS A 42 8.97 -10.75 -8.74
N GLU A 43 8.37 -10.15 -9.77
CA GLU A 43 7.31 -9.15 -9.63
C GLU A 43 6.03 -9.61 -10.31
N VAL A 44 4.89 -9.38 -9.65
CA VAL A 44 3.55 -9.68 -10.16
C VAL A 44 2.67 -8.45 -9.99
N LYS A 45 1.88 -8.15 -11.03
CA LYS A 45 1.01 -6.97 -11.12
C LYS A 45 -0.46 -7.41 -11.13
N SER A 46 -1.32 -6.69 -10.42
CA SER A 46 -2.77 -6.84 -10.56
C SER A 46 -3.28 -6.20 -11.85
N THR A 47 -4.56 -6.38 -12.16
CA THR A 47 -5.22 -5.55 -13.17
C THR A 47 -5.27 -4.09 -12.74
N VAL A 48 -5.23 -3.20 -13.72
CA VAL A 48 -5.47 -1.77 -13.53
C VAL A 48 -6.97 -1.55 -13.39
N MET A 49 -7.38 -0.83 -12.35
CA MET A 49 -8.76 -0.41 -12.17
C MET A 49 -8.84 1.05 -12.60
N HIS A 50 -9.67 1.34 -13.61
CA HIS A 50 -9.78 2.69 -14.15
C HIS A 50 -10.73 3.55 -13.32
N CYS A 51 -10.34 4.81 -13.12
CA CYS A 51 -11.11 5.88 -12.48
C CYS A 51 -11.76 5.48 -11.15
N SER A 52 -10.96 4.98 -10.19
CA SER A 52 -11.51 4.49 -8.91
C SER A 52 -10.61 4.75 -7.71
N ASP A 53 -11.14 5.53 -6.74
CA ASP A 53 -10.50 5.78 -5.44
C ASP A 53 -10.56 4.56 -4.50
N ASN A 54 -11.52 3.65 -4.74
CA ASN A 54 -11.77 2.45 -3.96
C ASN A 54 -11.78 1.21 -4.88
N PRO A 55 -10.63 0.83 -5.46
CA PRO A 55 -10.57 -0.23 -6.43
C PRO A 55 -10.86 -1.60 -5.79
N GLU A 56 -11.64 -2.41 -6.51
CA GLU A 56 -11.97 -3.78 -6.15
C GLU A 56 -11.34 -4.76 -7.15
N TRP A 57 -10.24 -5.42 -6.77
CA TRP A 57 -9.55 -6.35 -7.68
C TRP A 57 -10.07 -7.79 -7.58
N TYR A 58 -10.28 -8.29 -6.36
CA TYR A 58 -10.63 -9.70 -6.08
C TYR A 58 -9.78 -10.71 -6.89
N GLN A 59 -8.45 -10.59 -6.77
CA GLN A 59 -7.47 -11.37 -7.53
C GLN A 59 -6.48 -12.09 -6.62
N ILE A 60 -6.02 -13.24 -7.07
CA ILE A 60 -4.97 -14.04 -6.45
C ILE A 60 -3.68 -13.78 -7.23
N LEU A 61 -2.72 -13.10 -6.59
CA LEU A 61 -1.39 -12.87 -7.15
C LEU A 61 -0.47 -13.99 -6.65
N LYS A 62 0.07 -14.79 -7.58
CA LYS A 62 0.92 -15.95 -7.27
C LYS A 62 2.36 -15.63 -7.62
N ILE A 63 3.24 -15.65 -6.61
CA ILE A 63 4.69 -15.57 -6.80
C ILE A 63 5.29 -16.92 -6.46
N SER A 64 5.93 -17.54 -7.44
CA SER A 64 6.67 -18.78 -7.26
C SER A 64 8.09 -18.45 -6.82
N SER A 65 8.50 -18.93 -5.63
CA SER A 65 9.85 -18.73 -5.10
C SER A 65 10.36 -20.00 -4.42
N GLN A 66 11.68 -20.20 -4.41
CA GLN A 66 12.31 -21.34 -3.74
C GLN A 66 12.44 -21.06 -2.25
N PHE A 67 12.07 -22.05 -1.42
CA PHE A 67 12.20 -21.98 0.03
C PHE A 67 13.25 -22.99 0.52
N PRO A 68 14.14 -22.62 1.45
CA PRO A 68 14.24 -21.34 2.17
C PRO A 68 14.77 -20.20 1.27
N SER A 69 14.10 -19.05 1.31
CA SER A 69 14.55 -17.86 0.59
C SER A 69 15.48 -17.02 1.47
N MET A 70 16.57 -16.49 0.92
CA MET A 70 17.44 -15.51 1.60
C MET A 70 16.78 -14.11 1.69
N CYS A 71 15.57 -13.93 1.17
CA CYS A 71 14.85 -12.67 1.16
C CYS A 71 13.95 -12.55 2.39
N GLU A 72 14.16 -11.49 3.17
CA GLU A 72 13.36 -11.24 4.38
C GLU A 72 12.19 -10.28 4.14
N ARG A 73 12.12 -9.62 2.98
CA ARG A 73 11.17 -8.53 2.73
C ARG A 73 10.32 -8.80 1.50
N ILE A 74 9.00 -8.86 1.70
CA ILE A 74 8.00 -8.80 0.64
C ILE A 74 7.71 -7.32 0.38
N LYS A 75 7.89 -6.88 -0.86
CA LYS A 75 7.64 -5.50 -1.28
C LYS A 75 6.27 -5.41 -1.95
N ILE A 76 5.43 -4.50 -1.47
CA ILE A 76 4.09 -4.25 -1.98
C ILE A 76 4.03 -2.79 -2.38
N GLN A 77 3.66 -2.49 -3.61
CA GLN A 77 3.55 -1.13 -4.12
C GLN A 77 2.18 -0.90 -4.72
N ILE A 78 1.60 0.28 -4.46
CA ILE A 78 0.49 0.78 -5.25
C ILE A 78 1.06 1.78 -6.23
N ARG A 79 0.69 1.61 -7.49
CA ARG A 79 1.07 2.50 -8.58
C ARG A 79 -0.18 2.96 -9.30
N ASP A 80 -0.08 4.16 -9.85
CA ASP A 80 -1.08 4.75 -10.72
C ASP A 80 -0.61 4.62 -12.18
N CYS A 81 -1.46 4.05 -13.02
CA CYS A 81 -1.17 3.86 -14.43
C CYS A 81 -1.43 5.17 -15.18
N GLY A 82 -0.38 5.93 -15.48
CA GLY A 82 -0.53 7.16 -16.25
C GLY A 82 -0.89 6.88 -17.71
N HIS A 83 -1.88 7.61 -18.25
CA HIS A 83 -2.25 7.52 -19.68
C HIS A 83 -1.09 7.88 -20.61
N ILE A 84 -0.22 8.81 -20.20
CA ILE A 84 0.95 9.27 -20.97
C ILE A 84 2.12 9.48 -20.00
N GLY A 85 3.01 8.50 -19.87
CA GLY A 85 4.25 8.65 -19.09
C GLY A 85 4.67 7.41 -18.30
N SER A 86 5.60 7.60 -17.35
CA SER A 86 6.04 6.57 -16.42
C SER A 86 5.03 6.41 -15.28
N ASP A 87 4.65 5.17 -14.97
CA ASP A 87 3.79 4.83 -13.84
C ASP A 87 4.25 5.52 -12.55
N LYS A 88 3.33 6.23 -11.89
CA LYS A 88 3.64 6.94 -10.65
C LYS A 88 3.51 5.97 -9.49
N ILE A 89 4.52 5.95 -8.62
CA ILE A 89 4.46 5.17 -7.39
C ILE A 89 3.75 6.01 -6.33
N ILE A 90 2.56 5.57 -5.91
CA ILE A 90 1.80 6.21 -4.84
C ILE A 90 2.47 5.91 -3.51
N CYS A 91 2.75 4.63 -3.27
CA CYS A 91 3.30 4.19 -1.99
C CYS A 91 3.94 2.80 -2.06
N THR A 92 4.84 2.54 -1.11
CA THR A 92 5.50 1.23 -0.94
C THR A 92 5.39 0.77 0.51
N ARG A 93 4.96 -0.47 0.71
CA ARG A 93 4.99 -1.17 2.00
C ARG A 93 5.93 -2.36 1.91
N PHE A 94 6.72 -2.56 2.96
CA PHE A 94 7.46 -3.80 3.16
C PHE A 94 6.82 -4.63 4.27
N ALA A 95 6.71 -5.92 4.02
CA ALA A 95 6.31 -6.93 4.98
C ALA A 95 7.52 -7.82 5.29
N SER A 96 7.89 -7.98 6.55
CA SER A 96 8.95 -8.91 6.95
C SER A 96 8.43 -10.34 6.93
N VAL A 97 9.11 -11.22 6.18
CA VAL A 97 8.78 -12.66 6.10
C VAL A 97 8.81 -13.28 7.50
N THR A 98 9.83 -12.96 8.30
CA THR A 98 10.00 -13.45 9.68
C THR A 98 8.88 -13.01 10.63
N ALA A 99 8.33 -11.81 10.43
CA ALA A 99 7.22 -11.32 11.23
C ALA A 99 5.86 -11.91 10.80
N LEU A 100 5.75 -12.31 9.53
CA LEU A 100 4.55 -12.92 8.98
C LEU A 100 4.55 -14.45 9.08
N SER A 101 5.70 -15.06 9.35
CA SER A 101 5.82 -16.51 9.44
C SER A 101 5.13 -17.04 10.70
N CYS A 102 4.20 -17.96 10.48
CA CYS A 102 3.50 -18.68 11.51
C CYS A 102 3.90 -20.16 11.43
N LEU A 103 3.95 -20.84 12.57
CA LEU A 103 4.12 -22.29 12.58
C LEU A 103 2.78 -22.93 12.23
N GLU A 104 2.67 -23.42 11.00
CA GLU A 104 1.53 -24.19 10.52
C GLU A 104 1.96 -25.63 10.19
N ASN A 105 1.03 -26.45 9.68
CA ASN A 105 1.29 -27.87 9.37
C ASN A 105 2.43 -28.07 8.36
N ASP A 106 2.62 -27.13 7.44
CA ASP A 106 3.65 -27.16 6.39
C ASP A 106 4.96 -26.45 6.80
N GLY A 107 5.10 -26.12 8.08
CA GLY A 107 6.29 -25.49 8.65
C GLY A 107 6.13 -24.00 8.94
N PHE A 108 7.27 -23.30 9.00
CA PHE A 108 7.34 -21.88 9.34
C PHE A 108 7.25 -21.01 8.09
N LEU A 109 6.04 -20.90 7.52
CA LEU A 109 5.78 -20.21 6.27
C LEU A 109 5.11 -18.85 6.51
N PRO A 110 5.39 -17.81 5.71
CA PRO A 110 4.77 -16.50 5.86
C PRO A 110 3.27 -16.55 5.51
N THR A 111 2.42 -16.39 6.52
CA THR A 111 0.96 -16.34 6.36
C THR A 111 0.40 -15.09 7.04
N PHE A 112 -0.53 -14.41 6.36
CA PHE A 112 -1.07 -13.13 6.84
C PHE A 112 -2.50 -12.90 6.38
N GLY A 113 -3.35 -12.41 7.28
CA GLY A 113 -4.67 -11.87 6.92
C GLY A 113 -5.79 -12.92 6.79
N PRO A 114 -6.97 -12.49 6.31
CA PRO A 114 -7.24 -11.22 5.64
C PRO A 114 -7.30 -10.05 6.62
N CYS A 115 -6.60 -8.95 6.31
CA CYS A 115 -6.77 -7.70 7.06
C CYS A 115 -6.35 -6.47 6.24
N PHE A 116 -6.74 -5.30 6.74
CA PHE A 116 -6.34 -4.02 6.16
C PHE A 116 -4.89 -3.70 6.50
N VAL A 117 -4.11 -3.46 5.47
CA VAL A 117 -2.75 -2.94 5.56
C VAL A 117 -2.78 -1.48 5.19
N ASN A 118 -2.48 -0.61 6.16
CA ASN A 118 -2.30 0.81 5.91
C ASN A 118 -1.01 1.01 5.13
N ILE A 119 -1.06 1.92 4.15
CA ILE A 119 0.11 2.27 3.37
C ILE A 119 0.41 3.75 3.50
N TYR A 120 1.70 4.05 3.56
CA TYR A 120 2.23 5.37 3.80
C TYR A 120 3.19 5.77 2.66
N GLY A 121 3.27 7.06 2.39
CA GLY A 121 4.15 7.65 1.38
C GLY A 121 4.62 9.03 1.77
N ALA A 122 5.11 9.78 0.78
CA ALA A 122 5.50 11.18 0.93
C ALA A 122 4.29 12.06 1.30
N PRO A 123 4.47 13.16 2.04
CA PRO A 123 3.42 14.16 2.26
C PRO A 123 2.98 14.84 0.95
N LEU A 124 1.71 15.24 0.87
CA LEU A 124 1.12 15.93 -0.29
C LEU A 124 1.61 17.38 -0.45
N GLU A 125 2.00 18.05 0.64
CA GLU A 125 2.10 19.52 0.69
C GLU A 125 3.41 20.15 0.16
N ASN A 126 4.32 19.44 -0.49
CA ASN A 126 5.64 19.98 -0.79
C ASN A 126 5.84 20.37 -2.26
N ASN A 127 5.37 21.58 -2.59
CA ASN A 127 5.46 22.24 -3.89
C ASN A 127 6.88 22.64 -4.36
N GLU A 128 7.96 22.40 -3.61
CA GLU A 128 9.28 22.94 -4.00
C GLU A 128 10.43 21.92 -4.13
N LEU A 129 10.27 20.66 -3.71
CA LEU A 129 11.35 19.67 -3.76
C LEU A 129 10.82 18.26 -4.04
N GLN A 130 10.13 18.11 -5.17
CA GLN A 130 9.57 16.82 -5.62
C GLN A 130 10.60 15.69 -5.68
N ASP A 131 11.89 15.98 -5.78
CA ASP A 131 12.92 14.94 -5.85
C ASP A 131 13.32 14.36 -4.48
N LYS A 132 13.19 15.12 -3.39
CA LYS A 132 13.68 14.67 -2.07
C LYS A 132 12.81 13.58 -1.44
N PHE A 133 11.52 13.52 -1.80
CA PHE A 133 10.56 12.61 -1.15
C PHE A 133 10.09 11.45 -2.06
N LYS A 134 10.48 11.42 -3.34
CA LYS A 134 10.24 10.26 -4.24
C LYS A 134 10.84 8.96 -3.69
N ASP A 135 11.95 9.08 -2.97
CA ASP A 135 12.60 7.96 -2.30
C ASP A 135 11.72 7.33 -1.20
N MET A 136 10.81 8.11 -0.59
CA MET A 136 9.80 7.58 0.34
C MET A 136 8.74 6.75 -0.40
N ASN A 137 8.26 7.26 -1.54
CA ASN A 137 7.27 6.52 -2.35
C ASN A 137 7.85 5.24 -2.93
N THR A 138 9.13 5.24 -3.31
CA THR A 138 9.85 4.08 -3.86
C THR A 138 10.17 3.01 -2.78
N GLY A 139 10.08 3.40 -1.50
CA GLY A 139 10.39 2.54 -0.36
C GLY A 139 11.87 2.49 0.03
N LYS A 140 12.67 3.48 -0.36
CA LYS A 140 14.03 3.64 0.20
C LYS A 140 13.98 4.20 1.61
N VAL A 141 13.00 5.07 1.88
CA VAL A 141 12.72 5.68 3.19
C VAL A 141 11.28 5.35 3.57
N GLU A 142 10.99 5.26 4.87
CA GLU A 142 9.64 5.01 5.36
C GLU A 142 8.72 6.21 5.12
N GLY A 143 7.54 5.96 4.54
CA GLY A 143 6.51 6.98 4.34
C GLY A 143 5.89 7.44 5.66
N VAL A 144 5.55 8.73 5.77
CA VAL A 144 4.95 9.32 6.98
C VAL A 144 3.47 9.66 6.78
N ALA A 145 3.08 10.02 5.55
CA ALA A 145 1.71 10.40 5.24
C ALA A 145 0.88 9.17 4.86
N TYR A 146 -0.31 9.04 5.43
CA TYR A 146 -1.26 7.98 5.06
C TYR A 146 -1.71 8.16 3.60
N ARG A 147 -1.65 7.08 2.81
CA ARG A 147 -1.97 7.06 1.37
C ARG A 147 -3.03 6.01 1.02
N GLY A 148 -3.85 5.65 2.01
CA GLY A 148 -4.89 4.63 1.87
C GLY A 148 -4.54 3.32 2.56
N ARG A 149 -5.45 2.35 2.41
CA ARG A 149 -5.31 1.02 2.99
C ARG A 149 -5.78 -0.05 2.01
N VAL A 150 -5.16 -1.22 2.09
CA VAL A 150 -5.47 -2.34 1.20
C VAL A 150 -5.86 -3.56 2.01
N LEU A 151 -7.00 -4.16 1.69
CA LEU A 151 -7.41 -5.45 2.23
C LEU A 151 -6.73 -6.56 1.44
N MET A 152 -5.86 -7.30 2.11
CA MET A 152 -5.11 -8.40 1.49
C MET A 152 -4.90 -9.58 2.43
N GLN A 153 -4.59 -10.71 1.81
CA GLN A 153 -4.21 -11.94 2.48
C GLN A 153 -2.99 -12.51 1.75
N LEU A 154 -2.01 -12.98 2.53
CA LEU A 154 -0.86 -13.74 2.07
C LEU A 154 -1.04 -15.18 2.56
N LYS A 155 -0.98 -16.13 1.63
CA LYS A 155 -0.90 -17.55 1.94
C LYS A 155 0.33 -18.09 1.22
N THR A 156 1.05 -18.98 1.89
CA THR A 156 2.15 -19.72 1.28
C THR A 156 1.79 -21.19 1.32
N SER A 157 1.95 -21.86 0.18
CA SER A 157 1.73 -23.29 0.03
C SER A 157 2.93 -23.88 -0.69
N LEU A 158 3.39 -25.04 -0.23
CA LEU A 158 4.44 -25.79 -0.91
C LEU A 158 3.83 -26.45 -2.15
N SER A 159 4.19 -25.96 -3.33
CA SER A 159 3.69 -26.47 -4.62
C SER A 159 4.77 -26.34 -5.69
N GLU A 160 4.60 -27.06 -6.79
CA GLU A 160 5.38 -26.85 -8.00
C GLU A 160 5.17 -25.42 -8.54
N LEU A 161 6.20 -24.91 -9.22
CA LEU A 161 6.21 -23.57 -9.80
C LEU A 161 4.97 -23.37 -10.68
N THR A 162 4.19 -22.33 -10.40
CA THR A 162 2.98 -22.04 -11.18
C THR A 162 3.30 -21.08 -12.33
N ASP A 163 2.83 -21.40 -13.53
CA ASP A 163 2.98 -20.55 -14.74
C ASP A 163 2.04 -19.32 -14.75
N ARG A 164 0.91 -19.40 -14.04
CA ARG A 164 -0.06 -18.29 -13.95
C ARG A 164 0.25 -17.38 -12.76
N ALA A 165 0.64 -16.14 -13.07
CA ALA A 165 0.94 -15.12 -12.08
C ALA A 165 -0.31 -14.49 -11.43
N VAL A 166 -1.44 -14.45 -12.14
CA VAL A 166 -2.69 -13.82 -11.69
C VAL A 166 -3.87 -14.72 -12.00
N ASP A 167 -4.66 -15.04 -10.99
CA ASP A 167 -5.92 -15.76 -11.12
C ASP A 167 -7.08 -14.96 -10.50
N ALA A 168 -8.30 -15.20 -10.98
CA ALA A 168 -9.51 -14.66 -10.38
C ALA A 168 -9.82 -15.37 -9.04
N MET A 169 -10.31 -14.61 -8.05
CA MET A 169 -10.71 -15.16 -6.76
C MET A 169 -12.09 -15.82 -6.84
N ILE A 170 -12.28 -16.91 -6.09
CA ILE A 170 -13.56 -17.63 -6.00
C ILE A 170 -14.53 -16.84 -5.11
N GLU A 171 -15.84 -16.95 -5.35
CA GLU A 171 -16.88 -16.23 -4.59
C GLU A 171 -16.86 -16.52 -3.08
N GLU A 172 -16.49 -17.73 -2.68
CA GLU A 172 -16.41 -18.11 -1.26
C GLU A 172 -15.36 -17.28 -0.50
N ASP A 173 -14.17 -17.11 -1.10
CA ASP A 173 -13.10 -16.28 -0.54
C ASP A 173 -13.51 -14.79 -0.50
N ARG A 174 -14.29 -14.34 -1.49
CA ARG A 174 -14.87 -12.99 -1.51
C ARG A 174 -15.87 -12.80 -0.37
N MET A 175 -16.78 -13.76 -0.16
CA MET A 175 -17.73 -13.73 0.96
C MET A 175 -17.04 -13.76 2.32
N TYR A 176 -15.96 -14.52 2.44
CA TYR A 176 -15.15 -14.55 3.65
C TYR A 176 -14.55 -13.17 3.96
N ALA A 177 -13.99 -12.49 2.95
CA ALA A 177 -13.40 -11.15 3.11
C ALA A 177 -14.43 -10.07 3.49
N ASN A 178 -15.67 -10.19 3.03
CA ASN A 178 -16.74 -9.25 3.38
C ASN A 178 -16.94 -9.09 4.90
N LYS A 179 -16.64 -10.14 5.69
CA LYS A 179 -16.71 -10.08 7.16
C LYS A 179 -15.72 -9.07 7.76
N PHE A 180 -14.58 -8.87 7.11
CA PHE A 180 -13.48 -8.01 7.57
C PHE A 180 -13.67 -6.54 7.16
N MET A 181 -14.60 -6.26 6.23
CA MET A 181 -14.95 -4.90 5.82
C MET A 181 -15.84 -4.13 6.80
N ARG A 182 -16.30 -4.78 7.88
CA ARG A 182 -17.29 -4.19 8.78
C ARG A 182 -16.72 -3.00 9.57
N LYS A 183 -17.11 -1.78 9.18
CA LYS A 183 -16.76 -0.55 9.89
C LYS A 183 -17.54 -0.44 11.21
N ARG A 184 -16.83 -0.25 12.31
CA ARG A 184 -17.41 0.06 13.63
C ARG A 184 -16.94 1.44 14.07
N LYS A 185 -17.86 2.26 14.57
CA LYS A 185 -17.54 3.58 15.10
C LYS A 185 -17.00 3.41 16.52
N TYR A 186 -15.74 3.75 16.72
CA TYR A 186 -15.11 3.82 18.04
C TYR A 186 -14.90 5.28 18.43
N ARG A 187 -14.90 5.56 19.74
CA ARG A 187 -14.46 6.84 20.29
C ARG A 187 -13.22 6.58 21.12
N ILE A 188 -12.12 7.24 20.79
CA ILE A 188 -10.90 7.20 21.59
C ILE A 188 -11.01 8.31 22.62
N TYR A 189 -10.89 7.96 23.90
CA TYR A 189 -10.81 8.92 24.99
C TYR A 189 -9.37 8.95 25.49
N GLY A 190 -8.68 10.06 25.23
CA GLY A 190 -7.35 10.32 25.76
C GLY A 190 -7.44 11.35 26.88
N THR A 191 -6.98 10.99 28.07
CA THR A 191 -6.80 11.93 29.19
C THR A 191 -5.34 12.06 29.52
N PHE A 192 -4.85 13.28 29.51
CA PHE A 192 -3.55 13.61 30.09
C PHE A 192 -3.67 13.56 31.61
N TYR A 193 -3.04 12.57 32.23
CA TYR A 193 -3.10 12.39 33.69
C TYR A 193 -2.26 13.42 34.44
N SER A 194 -1.09 13.78 33.91
CA SER A 194 -0.21 14.79 34.47
C SER A 194 0.74 15.29 33.40
N ALA A 195 1.04 16.58 33.41
CA ALA A 195 2.06 17.19 32.58
C ALA A 195 2.98 18.00 33.50
N THR A 196 4.25 17.61 33.58
CA THR A 196 5.26 18.36 34.33
C THR A 196 5.97 19.30 33.38
N LEU A 197 5.90 20.61 33.66
CA LEU A 197 6.69 21.62 32.96
C LEU A 197 8.14 21.51 33.42
N ILE A 198 9.05 21.18 32.50
CA ILE A 198 10.49 21.34 32.74
C ILE A 198 10.80 22.82 32.56
N CYS A 199 11.22 23.49 33.64
CA CYS A 199 11.58 24.90 33.60
C CYS A 199 12.89 25.07 32.80
N SER A 200 12.88 25.93 31.78
CA SER A 200 14.03 26.17 30.90
C SER A 200 15.24 26.77 31.61
N SER A 201 15.07 27.33 32.82
CA SER A 201 16.15 27.91 33.62
C SER A 201 17.16 26.90 34.15
N LEU A 202 16.88 25.59 34.07
CA LEU A 202 17.83 24.52 34.42
C LEU A 202 18.76 24.11 33.25
N VAL A 203 18.50 24.61 32.03
CA VAL A 203 19.36 24.36 30.86
C VAL A 203 20.36 25.49 30.65
N ASP A 204 20.08 26.70 31.17
CA ASP A 204 20.95 27.88 31.09
C ASP A 204 21.68 28.16 32.42
N SER A 205 22.32 27.14 33.00
CA SER A 205 23.40 27.35 33.96
C SER A 205 24.74 27.11 33.25
N PRO A 206 25.70 28.05 33.34
CA PRO A 206 26.85 28.20 32.43
C PRO A 206 27.87 27.06 32.45
#